data_AF-A0A7L9BFQ3-F1
#
_entry.id   AF-A0A7L9BFQ3-F1
#
_cell.length_a   1.000
_cell.length_b   1.000
_cell.length_c   1.000
_cell.angle_alpha   90.00
_cell.angle_beta   90.00
_cell.angle_gamma   90.00
#
_symmetry.space_group_name_H-M   'P 1'
#
loop_
_entity.id
_entity.type
_entity.pdbx_description
1 polymer ?
#
loop_
_entity_poly.entity_id
_entity_poly.type
_entity_poly.pdbx_seq_one_letter_code
_entity_poly.pdbx_strand_id
1 'polypeptide(L)'
;MKKKLIWLLFPALVLSCQVQDAEELAAAGEEEDLWEAYDPSSAARYSKPKGDNGPLTLPPDVKPCTAPAVYDLFARDKDLGSVTISNDDKNLYVTYFTTKSLQKLFLWVGADLKDMPRTQSGNPVLVNFFYKAHANNASTYTFTISLDELAKRKLDCNKNLLFVAYAEVDGEHAFGGDFPIPCFNRWAFIMKYKIICCSAPEPPVSDDETAFAKGNWVFVQGGCNEFNPECLPGLNISNRWGWAINADEPLEFSFDIYAGAAKNDITKGTKVGRLAVEYATVVINGNPTAIGTITYIIDTGWTMKELHIYAADNRPTTAAPGQYGHTVKFPSGSTYYQYTINFADPDVVNDGVWFIAHAVVNPTPGQ
;
A
#
# COMPACT_ATOMS: atom_id res chain seq x y z
N MET A 1 34.37 -12.45 82.79
CA MET A 1 34.12 -11.70 81.54
C MET A 1 33.30 -12.58 80.60
N LYS A 2 32.04 -12.24 80.35
CA LYS A 2 31.08 -13.03 79.56
C LYS A 2 31.24 -12.68 78.08
N LYS A 3 31.70 -13.62 77.24
CA LYS A 3 31.65 -13.48 75.77
C LYS A 3 30.24 -13.81 75.29
N LYS A 4 29.52 -12.79 74.80
CA LYS A 4 28.23 -12.96 74.13
C LYS A 4 28.47 -13.48 72.72
N LEU A 5 27.86 -14.62 72.40
CA LEU A 5 27.78 -15.20 71.06
C LEU A 5 26.65 -14.47 70.32
N ILE A 6 26.99 -13.72 69.27
CA ILE A 6 26.01 -13.06 68.39
C ILE A 6 25.68 -14.04 67.26
N TRP A 7 24.45 -14.55 67.27
CA TRP A 7 23.88 -15.26 66.13
C TRP A 7 23.53 -14.24 65.05
N LEU A 8 24.34 -14.20 63.99
CA LEU A 8 23.97 -13.54 62.73
C LEU A 8 23.03 -14.46 61.96
N LEU A 9 21.73 -14.20 62.08
CA LEU A 9 20.72 -14.69 61.14
C LEU A 9 21.00 -14.03 59.79
N PHE A 10 21.57 -14.79 58.85
CA PHE A 10 21.50 -14.44 57.43
C PHE A 10 20.03 -14.58 57.00
N PRO A 11 19.37 -13.52 56.52
CA PRO A 11 18.12 -13.70 55.81
C PRO A 11 18.46 -14.48 54.53
N ALA A 12 17.87 -15.65 54.37
CA ALA A 12 17.83 -16.31 53.09
C ALA A 12 17.12 -15.35 52.12
N LEU A 13 17.89 -14.77 51.20
CA LEU A 13 17.36 -14.00 50.09
C LEU A 13 16.58 -14.99 49.22
N VAL A 14 15.29 -15.15 49.52
CA VAL A 14 14.35 -15.69 48.54
C VAL A 14 14.27 -14.61 47.47
N LEU A 15 15.00 -14.76 46.37
CA LEU A 15 14.75 -14.00 45.14
C LEU A 15 13.35 -14.40 44.66
N SER A 16 12.34 -13.77 45.26
CA SER A 16 11.01 -13.70 44.69
C SER A 16 11.14 -12.75 43.49
N CYS A 17 10.69 -13.20 42.33
CA CYS A 17 10.73 -12.49 41.05
C CYS A 17 9.77 -11.28 41.02
N GLN A 18 9.75 -10.48 42.09
CA GLN A 18 8.86 -9.34 42.26
C GLN A 18 9.68 -8.05 42.30
N VAL A 19 9.54 -7.27 41.22
CA VAL A 19 9.43 -5.81 41.28
C VAL A 19 10.69 -5.08 41.78
N GLN A 20 11.88 -5.40 41.28
CA GLN A 20 13.00 -4.44 41.32
C GLN A 20 13.46 -4.03 39.92
N ASP A 21 13.48 -4.95 38.95
CA ASP A 21 13.86 -4.59 37.57
C ASP A 21 12.79 -3.75 36.83
N ALA A 22 11.55 -3.71 37.34
CA ALA A 22 10.46 -2.96 36.73
C ALA A 22 10.47 -1.45 37.07
N GLU A 23 11.15 -1.05 38.15
CA GLU A 23 11.16 0.34 38.61
C GLU A 23 12.29 1.16 37.96
N GLU A 24 13.39 0.51 37.56
CA GLU A 24 14.48 1.14 36.79
C GLU A 24 14.10 1.36 35.31
N LEU A 25 13.18 0.56 34.77
CA LEU A 25 12.62 0.70 33.41
C LEU A 25 11.57 1.82 33.28
N ALA A 26 11.02 2.34 34.38
CA ALA A 26 10.00 3.39 34.35
C ALA A 26 10.57 4.82 34.37
N ALA A 27 11.89 4.98 34.50
CA ALA A 27 12.56 6.27 34.60
C ALA A 27 13.13 6.81 33.27
N ALA A 28 13.06 6.06 32.17
CA ALA A 28 13.50 6.51 30.85
C ALA A 28 12.29 7.01 30.04
N GLY A 29 12.26 8.32 29.80
CA GLY A 29 11.22 9.00 29.02
C GLY A 29 11.31 8.72 27.52
N GLU A 30 10.15 8.83 26.89
CA GLU A 30 9.85 8.79 25.44
C GLU A 30 10.10 7.46 24.71
N GLU A 31 9.14 7.13 23.84
CA GLU A 31 8.57 5.80 23.64
C GLU A 31 9.24 4.95 22.53
N GLU A 32 10.49 5.23 22.14
CA GLU A 32 11.14 4.52 21.00
C GLU A 32 12.34 3.61 21.33
N ASP A 33 12.97 3.69 22.51
CA ASP A 33 14.25 2.98 22.77
C ASP A 33 14.26 2.04 23.99
N LEU A 34 13.13 1.44 24.34
CA LEU A 34 13.05 0.50 25.48
C LEU A 34 13.54 -0.94 25.20
N TRP A 35 14.04 -1.23 23.99
CA TRP A 35 14.41 -2.60 23.58
C TRP A 35 15.91 -2.86 23.46
N GLU A 36 16.77 -1.83 23.31
CA GLU A 36 18.22 -2.03 23.35
C GLU A 36 18.72 -2.45 24.75
N ALA A 37 17.90 -2.23 25.79
CA ALA A 37 18.23 -2.60 27.16
C ALA A 37 17.94 -4.07 27.52
N TYR A 38 17.27 -4.85 26.65
CA TYR A 38 17.00 -6.26 26.94
C TYR A 38 18.19 -7.13 26.53
N ASP A 39 19.05 -7.45 27.50
CA ASP A 39 20.16 -8.40 27.33
C ASP A 39 19.66 -9.86 27.44
N PRO A 40 19.59 -10.63 26.34
CA PRO A 40 19.17 -12.03 26.34
C PRO A 40 20.15 -12.95 27.11
N SER A 41 21.35 -12.46 27.46
CA SER A 41 22.34 -13.22 28.23
C SER A 41 21.88 -13.52 29.66
N SER A 42 20.95 -12.72 30.21
CA SER A 42 20.43 -12.88 31.57
C SER A 42 19.39 -14.00 31.73
N ALA A 43 18.81 -14.51 30.63
CA ALA A 43 17.83 -15.61 30.61
C ALA A 43 18.47 -17.00 30.39
N ALA A 44 19.81 -17.10 30.44
CA ALA A 44 20.60 -18.24 30.00
C ALA A 44 20.46 -19.51 30.88
N ARG A 45 19.39 -20.29 30.65
CA ARG A 45 19.40 -21.75 30.93
C ARG A 45 19.15 -22.63 29.71
N TYR A 46 18.63 -22.08 28.61
CA TYR A 46 18.38 -22.82 27.38
C TYR A 46 18.81 -21.99 26.17
N SER A 47 19.83 -22.46 25.45
CA SER A 47 20.19 -21.94 24.13
C SER A 47 19.25 -22.52 23.07
N LYS A 48 18.79 -21.70 22.11
CA LYS A 48 17.97 -22.14 20.98
C LYS A 48 18.66 -23.32 20.24
N PRO A 49 17.98 -24.44 19.98
CA PRO A 49 18.47 -25.47 19.07
C PRO A 49 18.52 -24.92 17.62
N LYS A 50 19.49 -25.35 16.82
CA LYS A 50 19.58 -24.91 15.42
C LYS A 50 18.49 -25.61 14.58
N GLY A 51 17.41 -24.89 14.24
CA GLY A 51 16.38 -25.29 13.28
C GLY A 51 16.56 -24.65 11.90
N ASP A 52 15.65 -24.92 10.97
CA ASP A 52 15.66 -24.40 9.59
C ASP A 52 14.50 -23.42 9.27
N ASN A 53 13.74 -23.04 10.30
CA ASN A 53 12.47 -22.29 10.28
C ASN A 53 11.33 -23.00 9.55
N GLY A 54 11.52 -24.23 9.04
CA GLY A 54 10.56 -24.97 8.26
C GLY A 54 10.03 -24.22 7.02
N PRO A 55 9.02 -24.78 6.32
CA PRO A 55 8.41 -24.09 5.19
C PRO A 55 7.49 -22.96 5.64
N LEU A 56 7.52 -21.85 4.89
CA LEU A 56 6.47 -20.84 4.94
C LEU A 56 5.15 -21.48 4.50
N THR A 57 4.17 -21.51 5.41
CA THR A 57 2.87 -22.14 5.15
C THR A 57 1.76 -21.15 5.44
N LEU A 58 0.93 -20.87 4.44
CA LEU A 58 -0.25 -20.01 4.54
C LEU A 58 -1.49 -20.71 3.99
N PRO A 59 -2.70 -20.34 4.42
CA PRO A 59 -3.91 -20.77 3.72
C PRO A 59 -3.91 -20.29 2.26
N PRO A 60 -4.47 -21.07 1.30
CA PRO A 60 -4.34 -20.80 -0.14
C PRO A 60 -4.80 -19.41 -0.61
N ASP A 61 -5.79 -18.83 0.06
CA ASP A 61 -6.42 -17.56 -0.33
C ASP A 61 -5.89 -16.34 0.44
N VAL A 62 -4.92 -16.54 1.33
CA VAL A 62 -4.37 -15.47 2.16
C VAL A 62 -3.32 -14.69 1.38
N LYS A 63 -3.60 -13.39 1.18
CA LYS A 63 -2.64 -12.41 0.67
C LYS A 63 -2.16 -11.55 1.84
N PRO A 64 -1.00 -11.86 2.44
CA PRO A 64 -0.54 -11.17 3.62
C PRO A 64 -0.10 -9.74 3.27
N CYS A 65 -0.31 -8.81 4.20
CA CYS A 65 0.00 -7.39 3.99
C CYS A 65 1.48 -7.05 4.13
N THR A 66 2.26 -8.00 4.63
CA THR A 66 3.73 -7.94 4.67
C THR A 66 4.28 -9.36 4.56
N ALA A 67 5.60 -9.48 4.49
CA ALA A 67 6.27 -10.78 4.53
C ALA A 67 5.88 -11.53 5.82
N PRO A 68 5.37 -12.77 5.73
CA PRO A 68 5.10 -13.59 6.91
C PRO A 68 6.35 -13.82 7.75
N ALA A 69 6.19 -13.86 9.07
CA ALA A 69 7.24 -14.30 9.97
C ALA A 69 7.14 -15.81 10.17
N VAL A 70 8.27 -16.53 10.08
CA VAL A 70 8.32 -17.98 10.22
C VAL A 70 9.26 -18.34 11.36
N TYR A 71 8.80 -19.24 12.22
CA TYR A 71 9.50 -19.67 13.42
C TYR A 71 9.54 -21.18 13.51
N ASP A 72 10.64 -21.72 14.04
CA ASP A 72 10.75 -23.15 14.37
C ASP A 72 9.73 -23.56 15.45
N LEU A 73 9.24 -24.80 15.36
CA LEU A 73 8.41 -25.47 16.36
C LEU A 73 9.23 -26.56 17.03
N PHE A 74 9.83 -26.26 18.19
CA PHE A 74 10.72 -27.19 18.88
C PHE A 74 10.00 -28.04 19.91
N ALA A 75 10.45 -29.27 20.11
CA ALA A 75 10.25 -30.07 21.30
C ALA A 75 11.60 -30.39 21.94
N ARG A 76 11.97 -29.66 23.01
CA ARG A 76 13.34 -29.63 23.56
C ARG A 76 14.36 -29.19 22.51
N ASP A 77 15.16 -30.13 22.01
CA ASP A 77 16.21 -29.97 21.02
C ASP A 77 15.81 -30.49 19.63
N LYS A 78 14.59 -31.03 19.48
CA LYS A 78 14.06 -31.55 18.23
C LYS A 78 13.25 -30.50 17.51
N ASP A 79 13.62 -30.18 16.29
CA ASP A 79 12.78 -29.44 15.37
C ASP A 79 11.65 -30.35 14.88
N LEU A 80 10.40 -29.94 15.11
CA LEU A 80 9.21 -30.70 14.72
C LEU A 80 8.37 -29.97 13.66
N GLY A 81 8.82 -28.82 13.15
CA GLY A 81 8.12 -28.08 12.12
C GLY A 81 8.19 -26.57 12.32
N SER A 82 7.14 -25.86 11.93
CA SER A 82 7.15 -24.39 11.96
C SER A 82 5.82 -23.77 12.36
N VAL A 83 5.90 -22.50 12.78
CA VAL A 83 4.76 -21.60 12.97
C VAL A 83 4.97 -20.38 12.09
N THR A 84 4.06 -20.17 11.14
CA THR A 84 4.01 -18.99 10.27
C THR A 84 2.96 -18.01 10.81
N ILE A 85 3.35 -16.74 10.99
CA ILE A 85 2.46 -15.65 11.40
C ILE A 85 2.35 -14.65 10.26
N SER A 86 1.13 -14.31 9.87
CA SER A 86 0.85 -13.25 8.89
C SER A 86 -0.51 -12.60 9.16
N ASN A 87 -0.82 -11.47 8.53
CA ASN A 87 -2.16 -10.90 8.57
C ASN A 87 -2.57 -10.32 7.21
N ASP A 88 -3.86 -10.40 6.89
CA ASP A 88 -4.51 -9.63 5.83
C ASP A 88 -5.28 -8.44 6.44
N ASP A 89 -6.17 -7.82 5.66
CA ASP A 89 -6.94 -6.63 6.05
C ASP A 89 -7.99 -6.90 7.14
N LYS A 90 -8.30 -8.18 7.41
CA LYS A 90 -9.40 -8.60 8.29
C LYS A 90 -8.95 -9.53 9.40
N ASN A 91 -7.94 -10.34 9.16
CA ASN A 91 -7.56 -11.44 10.03
C ASN A 91 -6.04 -11.54 10.19
N LEU A 92 -5.66 -11.96 11.39
CA LEU A 92 -4.35 -12.50 11.73
C LEU A 92 -4.39 -14.02 11.59
N TYR A 93 -3.41 -14.59 10.91
CA TYR A 93 -3.24 -16.01 10.66
C TYR A 93 -2.02 -16.52 11.40
N VAL A 94 -2.22 -17.56 12.22
CA VAL A 94 -1.15 -18.31 12.87
C VAL A 94 -1.22 -19.75 12.43
N THR A 95 -0.34 -20.13 11.52
CA THR A 95 -0.33 -21.43 10.83
C THR A 95 0.78 -22.31 11.37
N TYR A 96 0.39 -23.46 11.92
CA TYR A 96 1.26 -24.53 12.34
C TYR A 96 1.50 -25.49 11.16
N PHE A 97 2.74 -25.94 11.01
CA PHE A 97 3.15 -26.99 10.07
C PHE A 97 4.02 -28.02 10.80
N THR A 98 3.86 -29.29 10.45
CA THR A 98 4.75 -30.39 10.84
C THR A 98 4.72 -31.48 9.78
N THR A 99 5.79 -32.27 9.68
CA THR A 99 5.83 -33.51 8.89
C THR A 99 5.19 -34.70 9.62
N LYS A 100 4.76 -34.50 10.88
CA LYS A 100 4.09 -35.48 11.73
C LYS A 100 2.60 -35.16 11.89
N SER A 101 2.01 -35.49 13.05
CA SER A 101 0.60 -35.28 13.38
C SER A 101 0.41 -34.21 14.47
N LEU A 102 -0.36 -33.16 14.16
CA LEU A 102 -0.79 -32.16 15.14
C LEU A 102 -2.02 -32.66 15.90
N GLN A 103 -1.99 -32.54 17.22
CA GLN A 103 -3.10 -32.89 18.11
C GLN A 103 -3.63 -31.63 18.79
N LYS A 104 -3.30 -31.38 20.06
CA LYS A 104 -3.77 -30.20 20.81
C LYS A 104 -2.93 -28.97 20.49
N LEU A 105 -3.59 -27.87 20.20
CA LEU A 105 -2.97 -26.57 19.94
C LEU A 105 -3.49 -25.55 20.95
N PHE A 106 -2.57 -24.75 21.50
CA PHE A 106 -2.89 -23.62 22.36
C PHE A 106 -2.11 -22.40 21.89
N LEU A 107 -2.78 -21.27 21.77
CA LEU A 107 -2.18 -20.04 21.30
C LEU A 107 -2.59 -18.87 22.20
N TRP A 108 -1.57 -18.16 22.70
CA TRP A 108 -1.74 -16.88 23.36
C TRP A 108 -1.17 -15.77 22.48
N VAL A 109 -1.87 -14.63 22.49
CA VAL A 109 -1.52 -13.39 21.78
C VAL A 109 -1.76 -12.22 22.72
N GLY A 110 -0.75 -11.34 22.88
CA GLY A 110 -0.83 -10.15 23.71
C GLY A 110 0.28 -9.13 23.44
N ALA A 111 0.16 -7.93 24.01
CA ALA A 111 1.16 -6.88 23.88
C ALA A 111 2.27 -6.97 24.94
N ASP A 112 1.93 -7.42 26.16
CA ASP A 112 2.87 -7.62 27.26
C ASP A 112 2.81 -9.08 27.78
N LEU A 113 3.97 -9.67 28.02
CA LEU A 113 4.12 -10.99 28.64
C LEU A 113 3.46 -11.09 30.01
N LYS A 114 3.32 -9.98 30.75
CA LYS A 114 2.64 -9.92 32.05
C LYS A 114 1.16 -10.29 31.96
N ASP A 115 0.53 -10.07 30.81
CA ASP A 115 -0.88 -10.41 30.57
C ASP A 115 -1.08 -11.89 30.21
N MET A 116 0.00 -12.63 29.98
CA MET A 116 -0.09 -14.05 29.71
C MET A 116 -0.46 -14.81 30.99
N PRO A 117 -1.47 -15.70 30.97
CA PRO A 117 -1.80 -16.54 32.11
C PRO A 117 -0.59 -17.41 32.52
N ARG A 118 -0.10 -17.20 33.74
CA ARG A 118 1.08 -17.89 34.29
C ARG A 118 0.85 -18.38 35.72
N THR A 119 1.59 -19.41 36.13
CA THR A 119 1.72 -19.79 37.54
C THR A 119 2.59 -18.76 38.29
N GLN A 120 2.62 -18.84 39.62
CA GLN A 120 3.53 -18.01 40.45
C GLN A 120 5.01 -18.23 40.09
N SER A 121 5.36 -19.40 39.56
CA SER A 121 6.69 -19.74 39.05
C SER A 121 6.95 -19.29 37.61
N GLY A 122 6.05 -18.51 37.00
CA GLY A 122 6.21 -17.97 35.65
C GLY A 122 5.78 -18.90 34.52
N ASN A 123 5.27 -20.10 34.82
CA ASN A 123 4.93 -21.10 33.80
C ASN A 123 3.63 -20.77 33.08
N PRO A 124 3.55 -20.80 31.72
CA PRO A 124 2.30 -20.63 31.00
C PRO A 124 1.24 -21.63 31.47
N VAL A 125 0.05 -21.12 31.78
CA VAL A 125 -1.13 -21.94 32.08
C VAL A 125 -1.90 -22.14 30.78
N LEU A 126 -1.48 -23.10 29.97
CA LEU A 126 -1.98 -23.32 28.60
C LEU A 126 -3.51 -23.41 28.52
N VAL A 127 -4.14 -24.04 29.52
CA VAL A 127 -5.60 -24.16 29.58
C VAL A 127 -6.33 -22.81 29.70
N ASN A 128 -5.63 -21.73 30.05
CA ASN A 128 -6.18 -20.38 30.11
C ASN A 128 -5.90 -19.55 28.86
N PHE A 129 -5.21 -20.10 27.86
CA PHE A 129 -5.00 -19.40 26.59
C PHE A 129 -6.33 -19.22 25.85
N PHE A 130 -6.50 -18.09 25.18
CA PHE A 130 -7.78 -17.75 24.56
C PHE A 130 -8.07 -18.65 23.35
N TYR A 131 -7.05 -18.92 22.52
CA TYR A 131 -7.18 -19.71 21.31
C TYR A 131 -6.73 -21.15 21.57
N LYS A 132 -7.60 -22.11 21.24
CA LYS A 132 -7.38 -23.55 21.43
C LYS A 132 -7.99 -24.32 20.29
N ALA A 133 -7.35 -25.40 19.88
CA ALA A 133 -7.88 -26.28 18.85
C ALA A 133 -7.41 -27.72 19.01
N HIS A 134 -8.10 -28.63 18.35
CA HIS A 134 -7.64 -29.99 18.10
C HIS A 134 -7.49 -30.18 16.59
N ALA A 135 -6.27 -30.40 16.12
CA ALA A 135 -5.95 -30.48 14.70
C ALA A 135 -6.22 -31.87 14.08
N ASN A 136 -6.74 -32.83 14.86
CA ASN A 136 -7.18 -34.15 14.41
C ASN A 136 -6.12 -34.92 13.61
N ASN A 137 -4.86 -34.85 14.05
CA ASN A 137 -3.69 -35.46 13.40
C ASN A 137 -3.36 -34.88 12.01
N ALA A 138 -3.84 -33.68 11.67
CA ALA A 138 -3.42 -32.98 10.46
C ALA A 138 -1.94 -32.56 10.54
N SER A 139 -1.29 -32.43 9.38
CA SER A 139 0.07 -31.89 9.26
C SER A 139 0.11 -30.36 9.29
N THR A 140 -1.04 -29.70 9.11
CA THR A 140 -1.17 -28.24 9.15
C THR A 140 -2.44 -27.83 9.91
N TYR A 141 -2.38 -26.67 10.57
CA TYR A 141 -3.56 -26.04 11.18
C TYR A 141 -3.38 -24.53 11.25
N THR A 142 -4.42 -23.76 10.96
CA THR A 142 -4.37 -22.29 11.05
C THR A 142 -5.42 -21.78 12.04
N PHE A 143 -4.98 -20.98 13.01
CA PHE A 143 -5.88 -20.08 13.71
C PHE A 143 -6.12 -18.84 12.84
N THR A 144 -7.37 -18.57 12.53
CA THR A 144 -7.81 -17.32 11.88
C THR A 144 -8.44 -16.45 12.96
N ILE A 145 -7.81 -15.33 13.27
CA ILE A 145 -8.18 -14.43 14.37
C ILE A 145 -8.61 -13.09 13.76
N SER A 146 -9.84 -12.67 14.02
CA SER A 146 -10.33 -11.38 13.52
C SER A 146 -9.57 -10.21 14.14
N LEU A 147 -9.10 -9.27 13.29
CA LEU A 147 -8.45 -8.04 13.75
C LEU A 147 -9.41 -7.17 14.57
N ASP A 148 -10.72 -7.20 14.28
CA ASP A 148 -11.73 -6.51 15.10
C ASP A 148 -11.82 -7.09 16.51
N GLU A 149 -11.63 -8.40 16.67
CA GLU A 149 -11.62 -9.06 17.97
C GLU A 149 -10.35 -8.71 18.76
N LEU A 150 -9.22 -8.56 18.08
CA LEU A 150 -7.96 -8.08 18.68
C LEU A 150 -8.04 -6.60 19.07
N ALA A 151 -8.65 -5.75 18.24
CA ALA A 151 -8.86 -4.33 18.53
C ALA A 151 -9.70 -4.13 19.80
N LYS A 152 -10.74 -4.95 20.02
CA LYS A 152 -11.52 -4.94 21.27
C LYS A 152 -10.67 -5.23 22.52
N ARG A 153 -9.53 -5.91 22.35
CA ARG A 153 -8.54 -6.21 23.39
C ARG A 153 -7.39 -5.19 23.42
N LYS A 154 -7.51 -4.07 22.70
CA LYS A 154 -6.48 -3.02 22.53
C LYS A 154 -5.20 -3.53 21.85
N LEU A 155 -5.32 -4.61 21.08
CA LEU A 155 -4.25 -5.19 20.27
C LEU A 155 -4.44 -4.72 18.82
N ASP A 156 -4.28 -3.42 18.62
CA ASP A 156 -4.51 -2.76 17.34
C ASP A 156 -3.37 -3.00 16.35
N CYS A 157 -3.63 -2.65 15.10
CA CYS A 157 -2.62 -2.69 14.05
C CYS A 157 -1.45 -1.74 14.33
N ASN A 158 -0.32 -1.99 13.66
CA ASN A 158 1.01 -1.38 13.87
C ASN A 158 1.65 -1.65 15.24
N LYS A 159 1.01 -2.43 16.11
CA LYS A 159 1.62 -2.87 17.37
C LYS A 159 2.45 -4.13 17.19
N ASN A 160 3.56 -4.19 17.92
CA ASN A 160 4.31 -5.43 18.10
C ASN A 160 3.53 -6.32 19.07
N LEU A 161 3.18 -7.52 18.62
CA LEU A 161 2.52 -8.52 19.45
C LEU A 161 3.48 -9.66 19.77
N LEU A 162 3.24 -10.24 20.94
CA LEU A 162 3.92 -11.41 21.45
C LEU A 162 2.99 -12.62 21.34
N PHE A 163 3.57 -13.74 20.95
CA PHE A 163 2.87 -14.98 20.74
C PHE A 163 3.53 -16.10 21.51
N VAL A 164 2.71 -16.95 22.13
CA VAL A 164 3.15 -18.23 22.67
C VAL A 164 2.30 -19.31 22.03
N ALA A 165 2.91 -20.01 21.09
CA ALA A 165 2.28 -21.11 20.35
C ALA A 165 2.77 -22.43 20.91
N TYR A 166 1.83 -23.22 21.41
CA TYR A 166 2.08 -24.60 21.83
C TYR A 166 1.41 -25.56 20.84
N ALA A 167 2.04 -26.71 20.60
CA ALA A 167 1.47 -27.84 19.90
C ALA A 167 1.82 -29.17 20.58
N GLU A 168 0.89 -30.11 20.56
CA GLU A 168 1.18 -31.53 20.77
C GLU A 168 1.40 -32.18 19.40
N VAL A 169 2.63 -32.66 19.16
CA VAL A 169 3.08 -33.22 17.88
C VAL A 169 3.51 -34.65 18.12
N ASP A 170 2.74 -35.63 17.64
CA ASP A 170 3.08 -37.06 17.79
C ASP A 170 3.40 -37.45 19.25
N GLY A 171 2.62 -36.91 20.20
CA GLY A 171 2.80 -37.11 21.65
C GLY A 171 3.91 -36.28 22.30
N GLU A 172 4.72 -35.54 21.53
CA GLU A 172 5.69 -34.58 22.06
C GLU A 172 5.00 -33.23 22.32
N HIS A 173 5.41 -32.54 23.38
CA HIS A 173 5.04 -31.14 23.59
C HIS A 173 5.99 -30.29 22.78
N ALA A 174 5.50 -29.28 22.07
CA ALA A 174 6.29 -28.37 21.24
C ALA A 174 5.88 -26.90 21.44
N PHE A 175 6.83 -25.97 21.30
CA PHE A 175 6.62 -24.53 21.37
C PHE A 175 7.26 -23.82 20.17
N GLY A 176 6.52 -22.88 19.58
CA GLY A 176 6.98 -22.05 18.47
C GLY A 176 7.76 -20.82 18.95
N GLY A 177 8.89 -20.53 18.32
CA GLY A 177 9.62 -19.27 18.48
C GLY A 177 11.10 -19.37 18.77
N ASP A 178 11.74 -18.21 18.82
CA ASP A 178 13.20 -18.08 18.91
C ASP A 178 13.67 -17.57 20.27
N PHE A 179 12.78 -16.92 21.03
CA PHE A 179 13.14 -16.23 22.25
C PHE A 179 12.65 -17.01 23.47
N PRO A 180 13.53 -17.50 24.36
CA PRO A 180 13.10 -18.22 25.55
C PRO A 180 12.23 -17.32 26.43
N ILE A 181 11.19 -17.89 27.06
CA ILE A 181 10.38 -17.14 28.02
C ILE A 181 11.23 -16.83 29.27
N PRO A 182 11.40 -15.56 29.66
CA PRO A 182 12.15 -15.21 30.87
C PRO A 182 11.57 -15.88 32.12
N CYS A 183 12.45 -16.28 33.03
CA CYS A 183 12.11 -16.91 34.30
C CYS A 183 11.29 -18.21 34.18
N PHE A 184 11.26 -18.81 32.99
CA PHE A 184 10.59 -20.08 32.73
C PHE A 184 11.59 -21.24 32.81
N ASN A 185 11.31 -22.24 33.64
CA ASN A 185 12.24 -23.35 33.89
C ASN A 185 12.14 -24.50 32.88
N ARG A 186 11.24 -24.40 31.90
CA ARG A 186 11.11 -25.35 30.78
C ARG A 186 11.46 -24.65 29.47
N TRP A 187 11.66 -25.46 28.43
CA TRP A 187 11.87 -24.96 27.09
C TRP A 187 10.50 -24.50 26.53
N ALA A 188 10.28 -23.19 26.48
CA ALA A 188 9.21 -22.57 25.69
C ALA A 188 9.73 -21.27 25.13
N PHE A 189 9.15 -20.88 24.01
CA PHE A 189 9.60 -19.75 23.23
C PHE A 189 8.46 -18.76 22.99
N ILE A 190 8.85 -17.52 22.72
CA ILE A 190 7.99 -16.43 22.29
C ILE A 190 8.36 -16.09 20.85
N MET A 191 7.32 -15.77 20.08
CA MET A 191 7.47 -15.18 18.76
C MET A 191 7.01 -13.72 18.80
N LYS A 192 7.55 -12.92 17.90
CA LYS A 192 7.17 -11.52 17.74
C LYS A 192 6.56 -11.33 16.35
N TYR A 193 5.50 -10.54 16.26
CA TYR A 193 4.99 -10.15 14.96
C TYR A 193 4.33 -8.78 15.08
N LYS A 194 4.71 -7.86 14.19
CA LYS A 194 4.07 -6.56 14.08
C LYS A 194 2.85 -6.73 13.19
N ILE A 195 1.64 -6.53 13.73
CA ILE A 195 0.45 -6.48 12.89
C ILE A 195 0.60 -5.26 11.97
N ILE A 196 0.49 -5.44 10.67
CA ILE A 196 0.53 -4.33 9.73
C ILE A 196 -0.91 -3.94 9.37
N CYS A 197 -1.25 -2.65 9.51
CA CYS A 197 -2.45 -2.13 8.85
C CYS A 197 -2.26 -2.37 7.36
N CYS A 198 -3.09 -3.22 6.79
CA CYS A 198 -3.21 -3.27 5.34
C CYS A 198 -3.80 -1.94 4.93
N SER A 199 -2.95 -0.96 4.64
CA SER A 199 -3.42 0.17 3.86
C SER A 199 -4.03 -0.45 2.61
N ALA A 200 -5.22 0.02 2.21
CA ALA A 200 -5.63 -0.13 0.82
C ALA A 200 -4.38 0.17 -0.03
N PRO A 201 -4.06 -0.62 -1.07
CA PRO A 201 -2.90 -0.34 -1.90
C PRO A 201 -2.90 1.16 -2.14
N GLU A 202 -1.81 1.85 -1.79
CA GLU A 202 -1.71 3.26 -2.14
C GLU A 202 -2.14 3.34 -3.60
N PRO A 203 -3.14 4.18 -3.93
CA PRO A 203 -3.54 4.33 -5.32
C PRO A 203 -2.23 4.51 -6.08
N PRO A 204 -1.97 3.72 -7.14
CA PRO A 204 -0.71 3.82 -7.87
C PRO A 204 -0.47 5.31 -8.07
N VAL A 205 0.73 5.79 -7.67
CA VAL A 205 1.09 7.18 -7.92
C VAL A 205 0.83 7.37 -9.41
N SER A 206 -0.25 8.09 -9.67
CA SER A 206 -0.73 8.29 -11.00
C SER A 206 0.27 9.32 -11.51
N ASP A 207 1.30 8.86 -12.21
CA ASP A 207 2.15 9.69 -13.08
C ASP A 207 1.31 10.21 -14.27
N ASP A 208 -0.02 10.29 -14.10
CA ASP A 208 -0.93 10.81 -15.10
C ASP A 208 -0.73 12.31 -15.14
N GLU A 209 -0.11 12.74 -16.22
CA GLU A 209 0.04 14.12 -16.56
C GLU A 209 -1.14 14.59 -17.40
N THR A 210 -1.57 15.82 -17.12
CA THR A 210 -2.50 16.52 -18.00
C THR A 210 -1.74 16.98 -19.24
N ALA A 211 -2.27 16.68 -20.43
CA ALA A 211 -1.70 17.08 -21.69
C ALA A 211 -2.72 17.77 -22.61
N PHE A 212 -2.25 18.77 -23.35
CA PHE A 212 -3.06 19.48 -24.35
C PHE A 212 -2.28 19.61 -25.66
N ALA A 213 -2.97 19.52 -26.80
CA ALA A 213 -2.42 19.97 -28.07
C ALA A 213 -2.22 21.49 -28.02
N LYS A 214 -1.01 21.96 -28.35
CA LYS A 214 -0.66 23.37 -28.38
C LYS A 214 -1.38 24.05 -29.54
N GLY A 215 -2.35 24.90 -29.23
CA GLY A 215 -3.09 25.71 -30.19
C GLY A 215 -2.66 27.16 -30.24
N ASN A 216 -3.35 27.94 -31.07
CA ASN A 216 -3.17 29.38 -31.26
C ASN A 216 -3.91 30.24 -30.21
N TRP A 217 -4.65 29.63 -29.29
CA TRP A 217 -5.35 30.30 -28.18
C TRP A 217 -5.04 29.63 -26.83
N VAL A 218 -5.07 30.41 -25.74
CA VAL A 218 -4.94 29.90 -24.36
C VAL A 218 -6.24 30.03 -23.58
N PHE A 219 -6.46 29.16 -22.59
CA PHE A 219 -7.65 29.23 -21.73
C PHE A 219 -7.67 30.45 -20.81
N VAL A 220 -6.50 30.89 -20.39
CA VAL A 220 -6.29 32.02 -19.48
C VAL A 220 -6.45 33.36 -20.18
N GLN A 221 -6.14 34.45 -19.48
CA GLN A 221 -6.11 35.78 -20.05
C GLN A 221 -5.05 35.92 -21.15
N GLY A 222 -5.48 36.53 -22.25
CA GLY A 222 -4.63 36.79 -23.41
C GLY A 222 -3.60 37.89 -23.16
N GLY A 223 -2.68 38.03 -24.12
CA GLY A 223 -1.56 38.96 -24.02
C GLY A 223 -0.41 38.43 -23.14
N CYS A 224 0.73 39.12 -23.18
CA CYS A 224 1.96 38.65 -22.53
C CYS A 224 1.84 38.70 -21.00
N ASN A 225 1.90 37.54 -20.35
CA ASN A 225 1.93 37.43 -18.88
C ASN A 225 2.57 36.09 -18.46
N GLU A 226 2.75 35.88 -17.15
CA GLU A 226 3.39 34.66 -16.62
C GLU A 226 2.63 33.36 -16.90
N PHE A 227 1.33 33.44 -17.23
CA PHE A 227 0.44 32.33 -17.58
C PHE A 227 0.24 32.20 -19.10
N ASN A 228 0.82 33.11 -19.89
CA ASN A 228 0.77 33.14 -21.34
C ASN A 228 2.08 33.75 -21.88
N PRO A 229 3.20 33.02 -21.76
CA PRO A 229 4.52 33.52 -22.13
C PRO A 229 4.67 33.77 -23.64
N GLU A 230 3.84 33.12 -24.47
CA GLU A 230 3.83 33.28 -25.92
C GLU A 230 2.90 34.40 -26.40
N CYS A 231 2.29 35.15 -25.47
CA CYS A 231 1.43 36.30 -25.79
C CYS A 231 0.22 35.97 -26.69
N LEU A 232 -0.28 34.73 -26.61
CA LEU A 232 -1.40 34.26 -27.43
C LEU A 232 -2.71 34.99 -27.07
N PRO A 233 -3.69 35.05 -27.98
CA PRO A 233 -5.05 35.45 -27.63
C PRO A 233 -5.65 34.49 -26.59
N GLY A 234 -6.45 35.05 -25.68
CA GLY A 234 -6.97 34.32 -24.53
C GLY A 234 -8.48 34.15 -24.57
N LEU A 235 -8.96 33.00 -24.10
CA LEU A 235 -10.37 32.69 -23.96
C LEU A 235 -10.98 33.26 -22.67
N ASN A 236 -10.18 33.51 -21.64
CA ASN A 236 -10.65 33.93 -20.31
C ASN A 236 -11.70 32.96 -19.70
N ILE A 237 -11.55 31.67 -19.95
CA ILE A 237 -12.48 30.62 -19.48
C ILE A 237 -11.94 29.83 -18.28
N SER A 238 -10.69 30.07 -17.88
CA SER A 238 -10.04 29.35 -16.78
C SER A 238 -8.83 30.10 -16.22
N ASN A 239 -8.47 29.76 -14.97
CA ASN A 239 -7.17 30.09 -14.38
C ASN A 239 -6.15 28.94 -14.53
N ARG A 240 -6.57 27.80 -15.11
CA ARG A 240 -5.70 26.67 -15.41
C ARG A 240 -5.14 26.80 -16.82
N TRP A 241 -3.95 26.24 -17.02
CA TRP A 241 -3.32 26.16 -18.33
C TRP A 241 -4.09 25.21 -19.26
N GLY A 242 -3.86 25.37 -20.56
CA GLY A 242 -4.50 24.64 -21.64
C GLY A 242 -4.65 25.53 -22.86
N TRP A 243 -4.71 24.89 -24.02
CA TRP A 243 -4.83 25.56 -25.30
C TRP A 243 -6.10 25.17 -26.04
N ALA A 244 -6.56 26.07 -26.88
CA ALA A 244 -7.55 25.81 -27.90
C ALA A 244 -6.95 26.14 -29.27
N ILE A 245 -7.44 25.44 -30.29
CA ILE A 245 -7.13 25.67 -31.68
C ILE A 245 -8.36 26.33 -32.29
N ASN A 246 -8.14 27.41 -33.02
CA ASN A 246 -9.14 28.07 -33.85
C ASN A 246 -8.61 28.04 -35.28
N ALA A 247 -9.33 27.32 -36.14
CA ALA A 247 -8.98 27.08 -37.52
C ALA A 247 -9.87 27.93 -38.43
N ASP A 248 -9.31 29.00 -38.95
CA ASP A 248 -10.01 29.99 -39.78
C ASP A 248 -10.21 29.51 -41.22
N GLU A 249 -9.49 28.46 -41.63
CA GLU A 249 -9.65 27.82 -42.94
C GLU A 249 -9.56 26.29 -42.81
N PRO A 250 -10.36 25.52 -43.58
CA PRO A 250 -10.28 24.06 -43.60
C PRO A 250 -9.00 23.59 -44.31
N LEU A 251 -8.09 22.94 -43.57
CA LEU A 251 -6.91 22.26 -44.11
C LEU A 251 -6.31 21.29 -43.08
N GLU A 252 -5.31 20.49 -43.50
CA GLU A 252 -4.52 19.61 -42.65
C GLU A 252 -3.61 20.43 -41.72
N PHE A 253 -3.80 20.28 -40.41
CA PHE A 253 -3.01 20.91 -39.38
C PHE A 253 -2.36 19.89 -38.47
N SER A 254 -1.17 20.22 -37.97
CA SER A 254 -0.45 19.41 -37.00
C SER A 254 0.00 20.24 -35.81
N PHE A 255 -0.38 19.77 -34.62
CA PHE A 255 -0.10 20.45 -33.35
C PHE A 255 0.64 19.50 -32.41
N ASP A 256 1.68 19.99 -31.75
CA ASP A 256 2.39 19.20 -30.75
C ASP A 256 1.55 19.09 -29.47
N ILE A 257 1.56 17.92 -28.82
CA ILE A 257 0.89 17.67 -27.55
C ILE A 257 1.92 17.78 -26.42
N TYR A 258 1.66 18.65 -25.45
CA TYR A 258 2.52 18.85 -24.30
C TYR A 258 1.84 18.41 -23.00
N ALA A 259 2.54 17.58 -22.23
CA ALA A 259 2.19 17.17 -20.87
C ALA A 259 2.87 18.08 -19.85
N GLY A 260 2.16 18.42 -18.77
CA GLY A 260 2.76 19.16 -17.64
C GLY A 260 3.22 20.59 -17.96
N ALA A 261 2.73 21.21 -19.05
CA ALA A 261 3.14 22.55 -19.49
C ALA A 261 2.46 23.67 -18.69
N ALA A 262 2.59 23.60 -17.36
CA ALA A 262 1.98 24.52 -16.42
C ALA A 262 2.21 25.98 -16.83
N LYS A 263 1.18 26.83 -16.64
CA LYS A 263 1.18 28.24 -17.06
C LYS A 263 1.34 28.45 -18.58
N ASN A 264 0.95 27.47 -19.39
CA ASN A 264 1.10 27.48 -20.85
C ASN A 264 2.56 27.71 -21.30
N ASP A 265 3.51 27.23 -20.50
CA ASP A 265 4.93 27.39 -20.74
C ASP A 265 5.51 26.06 -21.23
N ILE A 266 5.74 25.97 -22.54
CA ILE A 266 6.26 24.75 -23.17
C ILE A 266 7.68 24.40 -22.69
N THR A 267 8.43 25.34 -22.12
CA THR A 267 9.76 25.05 -21.55
C THR A 267 9.69 24.26 -20.25
N LYS A 268 8.51 24.26 -19.61
CA LYS A 268 8.19 23.45 -18.42
C LYS A 268 7.48 22.14 -18.76
N GLY A 269 6.95 22.02 -19.98
CA GLY A 269 6.23 20.85 -20.44
C GLY A 269 7.12 19.84 -21.14
N THR A 270 6.66 18.60 -21.19
CA THR A 270 7.26 17.56 -22.03
C THR A 270 6.40 17.38 -23.27
N LYS A 271 7.01 17.38 -24.46
CA LYS A 271 6.32 16.99 -25.69
C LYS A 271 6.09 15.48 -25.66
N VAL A 272 4.83 15.06 -25.75
CA VAL A 272 4.40 13.65 -25.60
C VAL A 272 3.71 13.11 -26.84
N GLY A 273 3.60 13.90 -27.90
CA GLY A 273 2.98 13.47 -29.13
C GLY A 273 2.55 14.61 -30.03
N ARG A 274 1.60 14.29 -30.89
CA ARG A 274 1.07 15.17 -31.94
C ARG A 274 -0.42 14.90 -32.16
N LEU A 275 -1.15 15.97 -32.39
CA LEU A 275 -2.50 15.98 -32.93
C LEU A 275 -2.43 16.30 -34.42
N ALA A 276 -3.07 15.49 -35.26
CA ALA A 276 -3.35 15.81 -36.66
C ALA A 276 -4.84 16.10 -36.80
N VAL A 277 -5.19 17.21 -37.43
CA VAL A 277 -6.57 17.62 -37.69
C VAL A 277 -6.71 17.81 -39.19
N GLU A 278 -7.63 17.07 -39.80
CA GLU A 278 -7.94 17.17 -41.22
C GLU A 278 -9.44 17.34 -41.35
N TYR A 279 -9.92 18.46 -41.87
CA TYR A 279 -11.34 18.63 -42.15
C TYR A 279 -11.58 19.48 -43.39
N ALA A 280 -12.74 19.26 -44.00
CA ALA A 280 -13.24 20.03 -45.12
C ALA A 280 -14.69 20.43 -44.87
N THR A 281 -15.08 21.58 -45.43
CA THR A 281 -16.48 21.99 -45.47
C THR A 281 -17.10 21.52 -46.78
N VAL A 282 -18.12 20.68 -46.68
CA VAL A 282 -18.90 20.15 -47.81
C VAL A 282 -20.35 20.54 -47.70
N VAL A 283 -21.03 20.81 -48.82
CA VAL A 283 -22.45 21.14 -48.81
C VAL A 283 -23.27 19.86 -48.89
N ILE A 284 -24.03 19.55 -47.83
CA ILE A 284 -24.94 18.41 -47.77
C ILE A 284 -26.37 18.94 -47.69
N ASN A 285 -27.20 18.59 -48.67
CA ASN A 285 -28.60 19.06 -48.77
C ASN A 285 -28.76 20.59 -48.71
N GLY A 286 -27.78 21.34 -49.22
CA GLY A 286 -27.78 22.80 -49.19
C GLY A 286 -27.16 23.42 -47.92
N ASN A 287 -26.78 22.61 -46.93
CA ASN A 287 -26.16 23.10 -45.69
C ASN A 287 -24.65 22.82 -45.71
N PRO A 288 -23.79 23.84 -45.48
CA PRO A 288 -22.37 23.62 -45.23
C PRO A 288 -22.19 22.68 -44.03
N THR A 289 -21.28 21.72 -44.12
CA THR A 289 -21.03 20.71 -43.07
C THR A 289 -19.53 20.46 -42.99
N ALA A 290 -18.96 20.57 -41.80
CA ALA A 290 -17.57 20.22 -41.56
C ALA A 290 -17.46 18.71 -41.33
N ILE A 291 -16.66 18.04 -42.16
CA ILE A 291 -16.37 16.61 -42.05
C ILE A 291 -14.86 16.41 -42.05
N GLY A 292 -14.37 15.58 -41.12
CA GLY A 292 -12.94 15.42 -40.95
C GLY A 292 -12.54 14.37 -39.92
N THR A 293 -11.25 14.29 -39.66
CA THR A 293 -10.67 13.44 -38.63
C THR A 293 -9.74 14.23 -37.71
N ILE A 294 -9.77 13.87 -36.43
CA ILE A 294 -8.84 14.30 -35.39
C ILE A 294 -8.09 13.05 -34.95
N THR A 295 -6.76 13.06 -35.10
CA THR A 295 -5.91 11.91 -34.84
C THR A 295 -4.86 12.25 -33.79
N TYR A 296 -4.88 11.51 -32.69
CA TYR A 296 -3.86 11.54 -31.64
C TYR A 296 -2.77 10.51 -31.96
N ILE A 297 -1.52 10.97 -31.95
CA ILE A 297 -0.33 10.15 -32.13
C ILE A 297 0.59 10.46 -30.94
N ILE A 298 0.67 9.54 -29.99
CA ILE A 298 1.50 9.69 -28.78
C ILE A 298 2.89 9.11 -29.04
N ASP A 299 3.91 9.86 -28.64
CA ASP A 299 5.31 9.51 -28.85
C ASP A 299 5.71 8.27 -28.04
N THR A 300 6.78 7.59 -28.49
CA THR A 300 7.31 6.41 -27.80
C THR A 300 7.73 6.77 -26.36
N GLY A 301 7.42 5.89 -25.41
CA GLY A 301 7.66 6.12 -23.99
C GLY A 301 6.46 6.72 -23.25
N TRP A 302 5.38 7.07 -23.95
CA TRP A 302 4.15 7.59 -23.36
C TRP A 302 2.92 6.79 -23.81
N THR A 303 1.88 6.77 -22.98
CA THR A 303 0.55 6.27 -23.34
C THR A 303 -0.53 7.24 -22.86
N MET A 304 -1.67 7.30 -23.54
CA MET A 304 -2.86 8.01 -23.06
C MET A 304 -3.83 7.04 -22.38
N LYS A 305 -4.36 7.45 -21.23
CA LYS A 305 -5.38 6.73 -20.43
C LYS A 305 -6.78 7.28 -20.63
N GLU A 306 -6.89 8.56 -21.00
CA GLU A 306 -8.17 9.23 -21.21
C GLU A 306 -7.97 10.37 -22.20
N LEU A 307 -8.98 10.68 -23.01
CA LEU A 307 -9.01 11.86 -23.87
C LEU A 307 -10.34 12.59 -23.76
N HIS A 308 -10.27 13.88 -24.07
CA HIS A 308 -11.41 14.77 -24.20
C HIS A 308 -11.22 15.62 -25.45
N ILE A 309 -12.20 15.59 -26.35
CA ILE A 309 -12.17 16.34 -27.62
C ILE A 309 -13.34 17.31 -27.64
N TYR A 310 -13.04 18.58 -27.83
CA TYR A 310 -13.99 19.60 -28.26
C TYR A 310 -13.78 19.82 -29.76
N ALA A 311 -14.85 19.80 -30.54
CA ALA A 311 -14.84 20.14 -31.95
C ALA A 311 -16.20 20.77 -32.30
N ALA A 312 -16.25 22.08 -32.50
CA ALA A 312 -17.48 22.79 -32.81
C ALA A 312 -17.21 24.13 -33.49
N ASP A 313 -18.26 24.69 -34.08
CA ASP A 313 -18.27 26.07 -34.58
C ASP A 313 -18.15 27.09 -33.45
N ASN A 314 -18.86 26.85 -32.34
CA ASN A 314 -18.89 27.82 -31.24
C ASN A 314 -17.52 27.94 -30.56
N ARG A 315 -17.15 29.18 -30.23
CA ARG A 315 -16.02 29.45 -29.33
C ARG A 315 -16.19 28.74 -27.98
N PRO A 316 -15.17 28.03 -27.47
CA PRO A 316 -15.26 27.31 -26.20
C PRO A 316 -15.55 28.24 -25.03
N THR A 317 -16.46 27.82 -24.15
CA THR A 317 -16.88 28.57 -22.95
C THR A 317 -16.46 27.90 -21.65
N THR A 318 -15.85 26.72 -21.72
CA THR A 318 -15.44 25.93 -20.56
C THR A 318 -14.06 25.31 -20.78
N ALA A 319 -13.26 25.25 -19.72
CA ALA A 319 -11.99 24.53 -19.70
C ALA A 319 -12.11 23.16 -19.01
N ALA A 320 -13.31 22.74 -18.61
CA ALA A 320 -13.52 21.45 -17.96
C ALA A 320 -13.55 20.33 -19.01
N PRO A 321 -12.58 19.40 -19.03
CA PRO A 321 -12.49 18.40 -20.11
C PRO A 321 -13.73 17.51 -20.23
N GLY A 322 -14.36 17.16 -19.12
CA GLY A 322 -15.61 16.38 -19.10
C GLY A 322 -16.82 17.07 -19.74
N GLN A 323 -16.69 18.33 -20.17
CA GLN A 323 -17.74 19.10 -20.88
C GLN A 323 -17.46 19.28 -22.37
N TYR A 324 -16.41 18.65 -22.93
CA TYR A 324 -16.02 18.85 -24.33
C TYR A 324 -16.89 18.10 -25.34
N GLY A 325 -17.73 17.17 -24.88
CA GLY A 325 -18.72 16.47 -25.72
C GLY A 325 -18.25 15.11 -26.23
N HIS A 326 -16.95 14.85 -26.29
CA HIS A 326 -16.41 13.52 -26.62
C HIS A 326 -15.33 13.08 -25.62
N THR A 327 -15.55 11.93 -24.98
CA THR A 327 -14.65 11.33 -23.98
C THR A 327 -14.38 9.87 -24.31
N VAL A 328 -13.12 9.45 -24.22
CA VAL A 328 -12.73 8.03 -24.35
C VAL A 328 -11.71 7.69 -23.28
N LYS A 329 -11.83 6.47 -22.72
CA LYS A 329 -10.89 5.92 -21.73
C LYS A 329 -10.18 4.70 -22.30
N PHE A 330 -8.90 4.56 -21.97
CA PHE A 330 -8.02 3.45 -22.36
C PHE A 330 -7.41 2.85 -21.09
N PRO A 331 -8.09 1.89 -20.43
CA PRO A 331 -7.57 1.30 -19.19
C PRO A 331 -6.16 0.73 -19.34
N SER A 332 -5.87 0.11 -20.49
CA SER A 332 -4.55 -0.46 -20.82
C SER A 332 -3.55 0.55 -21.37
N GLY A 333 -3.93 1.82 -21.54
CA GLY A 333 -3.16 2.80 -22.32
C GLY A 333 -3.34 2.62 -23.83
N SER A 334 -3.21 3.69 -24.58
CA SER A 334 -3.11 3.68 -26.04
C SER A 334 -2.03 4.67 -26.49
N THR A 335 -1.47 4.48 -27.69
CA THR A 335 -0.59 5.46 -28.33
C THR A 335 -1.24 6.12 -29.55
N TYR A 336 -2.42 5.65 -29.94
CA TYR A 336 -3.10 6.11 -31.15
C TYR A 336 -4.62 6.17 -30.92
N TYR A 337 -5.26 7.21 -31.43
CA TYR A 337 -6.72 7.30 -31.47
C TYR A 337 -7.15 8.24 -32.60
N GLN A 338 -8.24 7.88 -33.28
CA GLN A 338 -8.83 8.69 -34.32
C GLN A 338 -10.32 8.92 -34.02
N TYR A 339 -10.76 10.17 -34.20
CA TYR A 339 -12.15 10.59 -34.07
C TYR A 339 -12.61 11.27 -35.35
N THR A 340 -13.80 10.93 -35.83
CA THR A 340 -14.41 11.58 -36.99
C THR A 340 -15.34 12.69 -36.52
N ILE A 341 -15.14 13.90 -37.04
CA ILE A 341 -16.04 15.03 -36.79
C ILE A 341 -17.07 15.14 -37.91
N ASN A 342 -18.28 15.53 -37.54
CA ASN A 342 -19.37 15.81 -38.46
C ASN A 342 -20.36 16.78 -37.80
N PHE A 343 -20.32 18.06 -38.14
CA PHE A 343 -21.30 19.04 -37.68
C PHE A 343 -21.69 20.01 -38.79
N ALA A 344 -22.98 20.38 -38.79
CA ALA A 344 -23.58 21.29 -39.76
C ALA A 344 -23.27 22.75 -39.41
N ASP A 345 -23.37 23.60 -40.43
CA ASP A 345 -23.16 25.04 -40.37
C ASP A 345 -21.83 25.42 -39.69
N PRO A 346 -20.67 24.91 -40.16
CA PRO A 346 -19.39 25.39 -39.67
C PRO A 346 -19.17 26.83 -40.11
N ASP A 347 -18.59 27.61 -39.21
CA ASP A 347 -18.12 28.97 -39.38
C ASP A 347 -19.24 29.99 -39.72
N VAL A 348 -20.38 29.90 -39.02
CA VAL A 348 -21.56 30.74 -39.32
C VAL A 348 -21.26 32.23 -39.17
N VAL A 349 -20.36 32.58 -38.25
CA VAL A 349 -20.00 33.96 -37.94
C VAL A 349 -18.61 34.35 -38.48
N ASN A 350 -17.99 33.50 -39.31
CA ASN A 350 -16.66 33.71 -39.91
C ASN A 350 -15.58 33.95 -38.84
N ASP A 351 -15.64 33.19 -37.74
CA ASP A 351 -14.70 33.20 -36.61
C ASP A 351 -13.92 31.89 -36.44
N GLY A 352 -14.02 30.98 -37.40
CA GLY A 352 -13.27 29.74 -37.50
C GLY A 352 -13.86 28.58 -36.68
N VAL A 353 -13.38 27.37 -36.96
CA VAL A 353 -13.78 26.16 -36.22
C VAL A 353 -12.88 25.96 -35.01
N TRP A 354 -13.47 25.62 -33.87
CA TRP A 354 -12.76 25.44 -32.62
C TRP A 354 -12.51 23.99 -32.27
N PHE A 355 -11.26 23.70 -31.88
CA PHE A 355 -10.84 22.41 -31.35
C PHE A 355 -10.17 22.55 -30.00
N ILE A 356 -10.43 21.60 -29.10
CA ILE A 356 -9.62 21.38 -27.91
C ILE A 356 -9.30 19.89 -27.85
N ALA A 357 -8.02 19.58 -27.78
CA ALA A 357 -7.54 18.21 -27.66
C ALA A 357 -6.81 18.05 -26.32
N HIS A 358 -7.50 17.42 -25.38
CA HIS A 358 -6.96 17.10 -24.06
C HIS A 358 -6.72 15.59 -23.94
N ALA A 359 -5.65 15.21 -23.26
CA ALA A 359 -5.36 13.83 -22.89
C ALA A 359 -4.83 13.74 -21.45
N VAL A 360 -5.13 12.63 -20.80
CA VAL A 360 -4.46 12.17 -19.59
C VAL A 360 -3.41 11.15 -20.04
N VAL A 361 -2.14 11.46 -19.83
CA VAL A 361 -1.02 10.66 -20.35
C VAL A 361 -0.12 10.17 -19.22
N ASN A 362 0.52 9.03 -19.41
CA ASN A 362 1.38 8.39 -18.43
C ASN A 362 2.66 7.87 -19.11
N PRO A 363 3.84 7.97 -18.49
CA PRO A 363 5.05 7.30 -18.97
C PRO A 363 4.83 5.78 -19.06
N THR A 364 5.33 5.14 -20.10
CA THR A 364 5.24 3.68 -20.23
C THR A 364 6.22 3.04 -19.23
N PRO A 365 5.77 2.14 -18.32
CA PRO A 365 6.68 1.51 -17.36
C PRO A 365 7.76 0.69 -18.07
N GLY A 366 9.04 1.03 -17.86
CA GLY A 366 10.18 0.20 -18.28
C GLY A 366 11.00 0.68 -19.49
N GLN A 367 11.08 1.99 -19.76
CA GLN A 367 12.11 2.57 -20.63
C GLN A 367 13.07 3.49 -19.88
#